data_AF-A0A940UFP5-F1
#
_entry.id   AF-A0A940UFP5-F1
#
_cell.length_a   1.000
_cell.length_b   1.000
_cell.length_c   1.000
_cell.angle_alpha   90.00
_cell.angle_beta   90.00
_cell.angle_gamma   90.00
#
_symmetry.space_group_name_H-M   'P 1'
#
loop_
_entity.id
_entity.type
_entity.pdbx_description
1 polymer ?
#
loop_
_entity_poly.entity_id
_entity_poly.type
_entity_poly.pdbx_seq_one_letter_code
_entity_poly.pdbx_strand_id
1 'polypeptide(L)'
;MTETPQAPRINEIPEAVAEPKRRFKLQLVWLLPIVAAIIGGTLAVKSYLDQGPTITITFKTGEGLEAGKTKIRYKDVEVGLVKSITIAKDLKQVIVTAELVKAATPYLVKDTNFWVVRPQISGGSVTGLGTLMGGAYIGIDIGKSKDSLRDFQGLETPPVVSMDVPGSRFKLHSDDLGSLDIGSPIYFRRIQVGQILSYDLDQDGKGVTFKAFVTAPYDKYVKTNTRFWHASGIDLAIDANGLKLNTQSLVSIVLGGIAFQTLDEEGPAAPTDPNAAFTLFANREEAMKHPETISYTYTLVFKESVRGLTVGAPVDFRGLIIGEVTA
;
A
#
# COMPACT_ATOMS: atom_id res chain seq x y z
N MET A 1 -60.58 115.76 20.96
CA MET A 1 -61.29 115.01 19.91
C MET A 1 -60.25 114.27 19.09
N THR A 2 -60.30 112.92 19.12
CA THR A 2 -59.73 111.88 18.23
C THR A 2 -59.43 110.66 19.13
N GLU A 3 -60.44 109.82 19.34
CA GLU A 3 -60.66 108.54 18.64
C GLU A 3 -59.71 107.42 19.09
N THR A 4 -60.30 106.49 19.84
CA THR A 4 -59.75 105.19 20.26
C THR A 4 -59.78 104.22 19.07
N PRO A 5 -58.75 103.37 18.89
CA PRO A 5 -58.95 102.10 18.22
C PRO A 5 -58.89 100.93 19.21
N GLN A 6 -59.94 100.13 19.17
CA GLN A 6 -60.22 98.97 19.99
C GLN A 6 -59.31 97.80 19.58
N ALA A 7 -58.56 97.23 20.52
CA ALA A 7 -57.73 96.06 20.27
C ALA A 7 -58.60 94.79 20.11
N PRO A 8 -58.35 93.93 19.09
CA PRO A 8 -59.12 92.71 18.88
C PRO A 8 -58.82 91.66 19.97
N ARG A 9 -59.85 90.97 20.44
CA ARG A 9 -59.75 89.88 21.41
C ARG A 9 -59.11 88.66 20.74
N ILE A 10 -57.91 88.28 21.18
CA ILE A 10 -57.20 87.09 20.73
C ILE A 10 -57.42 85.97 21.76
N ASN A 11 -58.66 85.51 21.90
CA ASN A 11 -58.95 84.32 22.69
C ASN A 11 -59.55 83.28 21.75
N GLU A 12 -58.67 82.39 21.27
CA GLU A 12 -58.92 80.98 20.92
C GLU A 12 -57.77 80.51 20.02
N ILE A 13 -56.63 80.21 20.63
CA ILE A 13 -55.61 79.34 20.02
C ILE A 13 -55.65 78.04 20.83
N PRO A 14 -55.91 76.88 20.23
CA PRO A 14 -55.91 75.63 20.97
C PRO A 14 -54.51 75.35 21.51
N GLU A 15 -54.42 75.11 22.81
CA GLU A 15 -53.17 74.79 23.50
C GLU A 15 -52.75 73.35 23.16
N ALA A 16 -51.56 73.19 22.59
CA ALA A 16 -51.05 71.89 22.17
C ALA A 16 -50.75 71.00 23.37
N VAL A 17 -51.59 69.98 23.58
CA VAL A 17 -51.32 68.91 24.55
C VAL A 17 -50.19 68.03 23.99
N ALA A 18 -49.02 68.10 24.63
CA ALA A 18 -47.89 67.24 24.29
C ALA A 18 -48.18 65.79 24.73
N GLU A 19 -48.47 64.91 23.76
CA GLU A 19 -48.47 63.47 24.03
C GLU A 19 -47.04 63.03 24.41
N PRO A 20 -46.88 62.23 25.48
CA PRO A 20 -45.57 61.71 25.84
C PRO A 20 -45.08 60.83 24.69
N LYS A 21 -43.94 61.23 24.09
CA LYS A 21 -43.23 60.43 23.10
C LYS A 21 -43.04 59.03 23.66
N ARG A 22 -43.79 58.06 23.11
CA ARG A 22 -43.66 56.64 23.43
C ARG A 22 -42.25 56.18 23.06
N ARG A 23 -41.31 56.33 23.98
CA ARG A 23 -39.98 55.74 23.88
C ARG A 23 -40.17 54.21 23.91
N PHE A 24 -39.35 53.52 23.13
CA PHE A 24 -39.27 52.05 23.01
C PHE A 24 -40.27 51.37 22.07
N LYS A 25 -40.06 51.56 20.76
CA LYS A 25 -40.28 50.51 19.74
C LYS A 25 -39.10 50.33 18.77
N LEU A 26 -37.91 50.81 19.13
CA LEU A 26 -36.67 50.59 18.35
C LEU A 26 -36.02 49.23 18.61
N GLN A 27 -36.50 48.45 19.58
CA GLN A 27 -35.88 47.18 19.97
C GLN A 27 -36.32 45.97 19.11
N LEU A 28 -37.49 46.02 18.46
CA LEU A 28 -37.98 44.87 17.67
C LEU A 28 -37.37 44.81 16.26
N VAL A 29 -37.15 45.97 15.61
CA VAL A 29 -36.58 46.03 14.25
C VAL A 29 -35.10 45.61 14.25
N TRP A 30 -34.37 45.89 15.32
CA TRP A 30 -32.95 45.53 15.46
C TRP A 30 -32.72 44.08 15.91
N LEU A 31 -33.76 43.37 16.36
CA LEU A 31 -33.66 41.94 16.66
C LEU A 31 -33.35 41.13 15.39
N LEU A 32 -33.91 41.49 14.24
CA LEU A 32 -33.71 40.75 12.99
C LEU A 32 -32.23 40.78 12.51
N PRO A 33 -31.54 41.95 12.44
CA PRO A 33 -30.11 42.00 12.14
C PRO A 33 -29.23 41.25 13.17
N ILE A 34 -29.55 41.33 14.46
CA ILE A 34 -28.79 40.63 15.51
C ILE A 34 -28.94 39.11 15.35
N VAL A 35 -30.17 38.63 15.13
CA VAL A 35 -30.43 37.20 14.91
C VAL A 35 -29.72 36.73 13.63
N ALA A 36 -29.78 37.50 12.55
CA ALA A 36 -29.04 37.19 11.32
C ALA A 36 -27.52 37.16 11.54
N ALA A 37 -26.97 38.09 12.33
CA ALA A 37 -25.55 38.13 12.68
C ALA A 37 -25.14 36.94 13.56
N ILE A 38 -25.98 36.51 14.50
CA ILE A 38 -25.75 35.30 15.32
C ILE A 38 -25.79 34.05 14.45
N ILE A 39 -26.75 33.93 13.53
CA ILE A 39 -26.82 32.80 12.59
C ILE A 39 -25.60 32.80 11.66
N GLY A 40 -25.22 33.94 11.11
CA GLY A 40 -24.03 34.08 10.28
C GLY A 40 -22.76 33.74 11.04
N GLY A 41 -22.62 34.22 12.28
CA GLY A 41 -21.51 33.92 13.17
C GLY A 41 -21.41 32.43 13.49
N THR A 42 -22.54 31.78 13.81
CA THR A 42 -22.58 30.34 14.09
C THR A 42 -22.26 29.49 12.85
N LEU A 43 -22.75 29.87 11.66
CA LEU A 43 -22.39 29.22 10.40
C LEU A 43 -20.92 29.41 10.04
N ALA A 44 -20.35 30.60 10.25
CA ALA A 44 -18.94 30.87 10.00
C ALA A 44 -18.05 30.06 10.95
N VAL A 45 -18.38 30.03 12.24
CA VAL A 45 -17.67 29.22 13.24
C VAL A 45 -17.79 27.74 12.90
N LYS A 46 -18.98 27.26 12.53
CA LYS A 46 -19.19 25.87 12.13
C LYS A 46 -18.36 25.52 10.88
N SER A 47 -18.39 26.37 9.86
CA SER A 47 -17.61 26.18 8.64
C SER A 47 -16.11 26.16 8.90
N TYR A 48 -15.61 26.97 9.83
CA TYR A 48 -14.19 26.97 10.20
C TYR A 48 -13.81 25.74 11.04
N LEU A 49 -14.69 25.32 11.96
CA LEU A 49 -14.47 24.12 12.77
C LEU A 49 -14.60 22.82 11.98
N ASP A 50 -15.35 22.81 10.88
CA ASP A 50 -15.57 21.65 10.02
C ASP A 50 -14.48 21.51 8.94
N GLN A 51 -13.64 22.53 8.72
CA GLN A 51 -12.46 22.43 7.87
C GLN A 51 -11.48 21.40 8.43
N GLY A 52 -11.06 20.48 7.57
CA GLY A 52 -10.08 19.48 7.95
C GLY A 52 -8.65 19.93 7.69
N PRO A 53 -7.67 19.10 8.05
CA PRO A 53 -6.27 19.47 7.97
C PRO A 53 -5.82 19.62 6.52
N THR A 54 -5.00 20.64 6.27
CA THR A 54 -4.25 20.77 5.02
C THR A 54 -2.90 20.06 5.17
N ILE A 55 -2.51 19.29 4.15
CA ILE A 55 -1.23 18.58 4.09
C ILE A 55 -0.49 18.89 2.80
N THR A 56 0.83 18.69 2.85
CA THR A 56 1.73 18.79 1.71
C THR A 56 2.22 17.40 1.36
N ILE A 57 2.13 17.00 0.10
CA ILE A 57 2.67 15.72 -0.39
C ILE A 57 3.63 16.01 -1.53
N THR A 58 4.84 15.50 -1.43
CA THR A 58 5.90 15.72 -2.42
C THR A 58 6.06 14.49 -3.31
N PHE A 59 5.89 14.66 -4.61
CA PHE A 59 6.07 13.60 -5.62
C PHE A 59 7.22 13.95 -6.58
N LYS A 60 7.74 12.97 -7.32
CA LYS A 60 8.71 13.22 -8.40
C LYS A 60 8.00 13.75 -9.66
N THR A 61 6.78 13.33 -9.91
CA THR A 61 5.96 13.78 -11.05
C THR A 61 4.54 14.16 -10.62
N GLY A 62 3.94 15.12 -11.33
CA GLY A 62 2.54 15.53 -11.16
C GLY A 62 1.61 14.88 -12.18
N GLU A 63 2.08 13.88 -12.93
CA GLU A 63 1.35 13.25 -14.02
C GLU A 63 -0.02 12.70 -13.55
N GLY A 64 -1.09 13.10 -14.25
CA GLY A 64 -2.46 12.69 -13.95
C GLY A 64 -3.10 13.37 -12.74
N LEU A 65 -2.36 14.20 -11.99
CA LEU A 65 -2.91 14.97 -10.87
C LEU A 65 -3.43 16.33 -11.36
N GLU A 66 -4.64 16.68 -10.94
CA GLU A 66 -5.30 17.94 -11.26
C GLU A 66 -5.79 18.65 -9.99
N ALA A 67 -5.41 19.92 -9.87
CA ALA A 67 -5.86 20.78 -8.78
C ALA A 67 -7.39 20.96 -8.82
N GLY A 68 -8.05 20.78 -7.68
CA GLY A 68 -9.51 20.89 -7.53
C GLY A 68 -10.31 19.68 -8.02
N LYS A 69 -9.67 18.68 -8.66
CA LYS A 69 -10.37 17.48 -9.16
C LYS A 69 -9.83 16.18 -8.57
N THR A 70 -8.52 16.08 -8.38
CA THR A 70 -7.93 14.85 -7.86
C THR A 70 -8.32 14.64 -6.41
N LYS A 71 -8.88 13.45 -6.14
CA LYS A 71 -9.35 13.04 -4.82
C LYS A 71 -8.28 12.23 -4.10
N ILE A 72 -8.24 12.34 -2.78
CA ILE A 72 -7.50 11.44 -1.90
C ILE A 72 -8.47 10.37 -1.41
N ARG A 73 -8.10 9.09 -1.56
CA ARG A 73 -8.96 7.97 -1.20
C ARG A 73 -8.27 6.99 -0.26
N TYR A 74 -8.97 6.62 0.81
CA TYR A 74 -8.63 5.50 1.67
C TYR A 74 -9.61 4.37 1.39
N LYS A 75 -9.12 3.20 0.96
CA LYS A 75 -9.98 2.04 0.61
C LYS A 75 -11.15 2.43 -0.32
N ASP A 76 -10.83 3.19 -1.37
CA ASP A 76 -11.80 3.75 -2.34
C ASP A 76 -12.83 4.76 -1.80
N VAL A 77 -12.74 5.14 -0.52
CA VAL A 77 -13.57 6.20 0.08
C VAL A 77 -12.84 7.53 -0.01
N GLU A 78 -13.53 8.56 -0.50
CA GLU A 78 -13.01 9.93 -0.56
C GLU A 78 -12.79 10.51 0.84
N VAL A 79 -11.54 10.88 1.11
CA VAL A 79 -11.10 11.47 2.40
C VAL A 79 -10.43 12.84 2.24
N GLY A 80 -10.34 13.35 1.00
CA GLY A 80 -9.92 14.72 0.74
C GLY A 80 -9.77 15.04 -0.74
N LEU A 81 -9.32 16.26 -0.99
CA LEU A 81 -9.23 16.87 -2.31
C LEU A 81 -7.91 17.64 -2.48
N VAL A 82 -7.25 17.45 -3.60
CA VAL A 82 -6.09 18.24 -3.99
C VAL A 82 -6.53 19.68 -4.30
N LYS A 83 -5.91 20.66 -3.66
CA LYS A 83 -6.23 22.09 -3.82
C LYS A 83 -5.31 22.78 -4.81
N SER A 84 -4.02 22.50 -4.74
CA SER A 84 -3.03 23.10 -5.62
C SER A 84 -1.88 22.13 -5.89
N ILE A 85 -1.24 22.34 -7.02
CA ILE A 85 -0.06 21.59 -7.48
C ILE A 85 0.94 22.64 -7.91
N THR A 86 2.13 22.59 -7.33
CA THR A 86 3.22 23.52 -7.61
C THR A 86 4.52 22.76 -7.83
N ILE A 87 5.43 23.33 -8.60
CA ILE A 87 6.76 22.75 -8.79
C ILE A 87 7.67 23.33 -7.70
N ALA A 88 8.45 22.46 -7.06
CA ALA A 88 9.45 22.88 -6.07
C ALA A 88 10.48 23.84 -6.70
N LYS A 89 11.11 24.68 -5.88
CA LYS A 89 12.10 25.68 -6.35
C LYS A 89 13.29 25.06 -7.09
N ASP A 90 13.61 23.81 -6.78
CA ASP A 90 14.70 23.06 -7.41
C ASP A 90 14.31 22.43 -8.76
N LEU A 91 13.03 22.56 -9.17
CA LEU A 91 12.43 21.98 -10.37
C LEU A 91 12.49 20.45 -10.45
N LYS A 92 12.83 19.75 -9.36
CA LYS A 92 12.97 18.29 -9.33
C LYS A 92 11.76 17.57 -8.75
N GLN A 93 10.91 18.30 -8.04
CA GLN A 93 9.80 17.74 -7.28
C GLN A 93 8.52 18.53 -7.52
N VAL A 94 7.40 17.84 -7.37
CA VAL A 94 6.05 18.41 -7.43
C VAL A 94 5.47 18.41 -6.03
N ILE A 95 5.06 19.58 -5.56
CA ILE A 95 4.47 19.82 -4.25
C ILE A 95 2.95 19.91 -4.45
N VAL A 96 2.25 18.93 -3.88
CA VAL A 96 0.79 18.83 -3.91
C VAL A 96 0.25 19.26 -2.56
N THR A 97 -0.58 20.29 -2.54
CA THR A 97 -1.29 20.71 -1.33
C THR A 97 -2.71 20.16 -1.38
N ALA A 98 -3.12 19.44 -0.35
CA ALA A 98 -4.43 18.81 -0.28
C ALA A 98 -5.14 19.10 1.04
N GLU A 99 -6.46 19.25 0.97
CA GLU A 99 -7.33 19.39 2.13
C GLU A 99 -8.02 18.05 2.39
N LEU A 100 -7.88 17.54 3.61
CA LEU A 100 -8.51 16.29 4.04
C LEU A 100 -9.75 16.57 4.88
N VAL A 101 -10.59 15.56 5.07
CA VAL A 101 -11.70 15.63 6.04
C VAL A 101 -11.16 15.67 7.46
N LYS A 102 -11.84 16.37 8.37
CA LYS A 102 -11.43 16.49 9.79
C LYS A 102 -11.17 15.15 10.47
N ALA A 103 -11.95 14.12 10.13
CA ALA A 103 -11.80 12.75 10.64
C ALA A 103 -10.46 12.09 10.26
N ALA A 104 -9.75 12.59 9.25
CA ALA A 104 -8.44 12.08 8.84
C ALA A 104 -7.30 12.55 9.76
N THR A 105 -7.52 13.61 10.56
CA THR A 105 -6.50 14.21 11.44
C THR A 105 -5.66 13.23 12.28
N PRO A 106 -6.25 12.27 13.01
CA PRO A 106 -5.50 11.33 13.84
C PRO A 106 -4.66 10.32 13.04
N TYR A 107 -4.91 10.19 11.73
CA TYR A 107 -4.24 9.24 10.85
C TYR A 107 -3.11 9.89 10.02
N LEU A 108 -2.83 11.16 10.26
CA LEU A 108 -1.74 11.91 9.62
C LEU A 108 -0.51 11.85 10.51
N VAL A 109 0.14 10.68 10.45
CA VAL A 109 1.28 10.30 11.28
C VAL A 109 2.50 9.98 10.40
N LYS A 110 3.69 9.98 11.00
CA LYS A 110 4.97 9.87 10.29
C LYS A 110 5.09 8.72 9.28
N ASP A 111 4.45 7.58 9.55
CA ASP A 111 4.48 6.37 8.72
C ASP A 111 3.25 6.19 7.82
N THR A 112 2.40 7.22 7.72
CA THR A 112 1.30 7.27 6.73
C THR A 112 1.88 7.49 5.34
N ASN A 113 1.52 6.61 4.41
CA ASN A 113 2.01 6.65 3.03
C ASN A 113 0.94 7.18 2.09
N PHE A 114 1.38 7.96 1.10
CA PHE A 114 0.54 8.45 0.01
C PHE A 114 1.15 8.00 -1.31
N TRP A 115 0.32 7.62 -2.29
CA TRP A 115 0.81 7.27 -3.63
C TRP A 115 -0.18 7.66 -4.72
N VAL A 116 0.31 7.84 -5.94
CA VAL A 116 -0.55 8.12 -7.09
C VAL A 116 -1.04 6.80 -7.69
N VAL A 117 -2.36 6.65 -7.80
CA VAL A 117 -2.99 5.56 -8.55
C VAL A 117 -3.41 6.08 -9.91
N ARG A 118 -2.87 5.47 -10.96
CA ARG A 118 -3.11 5.80 -12.37
C ARG A 118 -3.35 4.52 -13.17
N PRO A 119 -4.05 4.60 -14.32
CA PRO A 119 -4.24 3.43 -15.16
C PRO A 119 -2.89 2.95 -15.69
N GLN A 120 -2.58 1.69 -15.47
CA GLN A 120 -1.36 1.06 -15.98
C GLN A 120 -1.75 -0.18 -16.78
N ILE A 121 -1.14 -0.30 -17.97
CA ILE A 121 -1.25 -1.47 -18.83
C ILE A 121 0.05 -2.26 -18.65
N SER A 122 -0.01 -3.38 -17.95
CA SER A 122 1.16 -4.27 -17.78
C SER A 122 0.81 -5.67 -18.28
N GLY A 123 1.52 -6.13 -19.32
CA GLY A 123 1.77 -7.54 -19.64
C GLY A 123 0.60 -8.54 -19.71
N GLY A 124 -0.65 -8.10 -19.79
CA GLY A 124 -1.84 -8.97 -19.85
C GLY A 124 -2.86 -8.79 -18.72
N SER A 125 -2.59 -7.93 -17.72
CA SER A 125 -3.56 -7.52 -16.69
C SER A 125 -3.81 -6.01 -16.73
N VAL A 126 -5.08 -5.60 -16.67
CA VAL A 126 -5.45 -4.18 -16.61
C VAL A 126 -5.77 -3.80 -15.17
N THR A 127 -4.84 -3.10 -14.52
CA THR A 127 -5.05 -2.53 -13.19
C THR A 127 -5.52 -1.08 -13.30
N GLY A 128 -6.46 -0.68 -12.44
CA GLY A 128 -6.93 0.70 -12.39
C GLY A 128 -8.02 1.06 -13.41
N LEU A 129 -8.83 0.11 -13.89
CA LEU A 129 -9.95 0.38 -14.80
C LEU A 129 -10.90 1.50 -14.31
N GLY A 130 -11.08 1.64 -12.99
CA GLY A 130 -11.86 2.73 -12.40
C GLY A 130 -11.32 4.15 -12.66
N THR A 131 -10.04 4.27 -13.02
CA THR A 131 -9.40 5.55 -13.38
C THR A 131 -9.66 5.97 -14.83
N LEU A 132 -10.13 5.06 -15.70
CA LEU A 132 -10.45 5.40 -17.09
C LEU A 132 -11.63 6.38 -17.20
N MET A 133 -12.57 6.33 -16.24
CA MET A 133 -13.68 7.29 -16.16
C MET A 133 -13.47 8.38 -15.10
N GLY A 134 -12.72 8.09 -14.02
CA GLY A 134 -12.58 8.98 -12.86
C GLY A 134 -11.28 9.78 -12.77
N GLY A 135 -10.32 9.55 -13.67
CA GLY A 135 -8.97 10.13 -13.60
C GLY A 135 -8.08 9.48 -12.53
N ALA A 136 -6.83 9.94 -12.43
CA ALA A 136 -5.93 9.49 -11.37
C ALA A 136 -6.37 10.03 -10.00
N TYR A 137 -6.06 9.28 -8.95
CA TYR A 137 -6.33 9.66 -7.56
C TYR A 137 -5.14 9.35 -6.68
N ILE A 138 -5.10 9.94 -5.48
CA ILE A 138 -4.07 9.67 -4.50
C ILE A 138 -4.60 8.65 -3.50
N GLY A 139 -3.93 7.51 -3.36
CA GLY A 139 -4.18 6.53 -2.31
C GLY A 139 -3.51 6.95 -1.00
N ILE A 140 -4.09 6.56 0.12
CA ILE A 140 -3.51 6.69 1.46
C ILE A 140 -3.49 5.33 2.15
N ASP A 141 -2.42 5.04 2.90
CA ASP A 141 -2.30 3.91 3.81
C ASP A 141 -1.85 4.43 5.18
N ILE A 142 -2.59 4.04 6.21
CA ILE A 142 -2.54 4.67 7.53
C ILE A 142 -1.45 4.02 8.37
N GLY A 143 -0.54 4.85 8.88
CA GLY A 143 0.51 4.44 9.78
C GLY A 143 0.04 4.18 11.22
N LYS A 144 0.96 3.65 12.05
CA LYS A 144 0.76 3.37 13.48
C LYS A 144 1.60 4.25 14.40
N SER A 145 2.40 5.17 13.84
CA SER A 145 3.21 6.10 14.63
C SER A 145 2.34 7.00 15.50
N LYS A 146 2.92 7.48 16.60
CA LYS A 146 2.29 8.48 17.49
C LYS A 146 2.62 9.91 17.07
N ASP A 147 3.62 10.08 16.20
CA ASP A 147 4.10 11.40 15.78
C ASP A 147 3.25 11.91 14.62
N SER A 148 2.54 13.01 14.84
CA SER A 148 1.75 13.65 13.77
C SER A 148 2.66 14.36 12.78
N LEU A 149 2.32 14.26 11.50
CA LEU A 149 3.04 14.89 10.40
C LEU A 149 2.06 15.55 9.42
N ARG A 150 2.51 16.61 8.74
CA ARG A 150 1.74 17.34 7.71
C ARG A 150 2.42 17.35 6.36
N ASP A 151 3.73 17.09 6.32
CA ASP A 151 4.54 17.06 5.11
C ASP A 151 4.96 15.62 4.83
N PHE A 152 4.53 15.09 3.70
CA PHE A 152 4.71 13.69 3.33
C PHE A 152 5.53 13.55 2.05
N GLN A 153 6.33 12.49 1.99
CA GLN A 153 6.93 12.04 0.75
C GLN A 153 5.96 11.05 0.09
N GLY A 154 5.47 11.41 -1.09
CA GLY A 154 4.64 10.54 -1.90
C GLY A 154 5.45 9.43 -2.56
N LEU A 155 4.87 8.24 -2.62
CA LEU A 155 5.37 7.08 -3.36
C LEU A 155 4.82 7.12 -4.80
N GLU A 156 5.67 6.77 -5.75
CA GLU A 156 5.30 6.72 -7.18
C GLU A 156 4.52 5.46 -7.55
N THR A 157 4.72 4.40 -6.76
CA THR A 157 4.08 3.10 -6.93
C THR A 157 3.27 2.74 -5.69
N PRO A 158 2.09 2.11 -5.85
CA PRO A 158 1.33 1.64 -4.71
C PRO A 158 2.15 0.67 -3.86
N PRO A 159 2.02 0.73 -2.52
CA PRO A 159 2.53 -0.35 -1.69
C PRO A 159 1.80 -1.63 -2.06
N VAL A 160 2.56 -2.72 -2.21
CA VAL A 160 2.05 -4.01 -2.68
C VAL A 160 1.06 -4.61 -1.69
N VAL A 161 1.25 -4.34 -0.40
CA VAL A 161 0.34 -4.73 0.69
C VAL A 161 0.20 -3.55 1.63
N SER A 162 -1.05 -3.18 1.93
CA SER A 162 -1.37 -2.16 2.92
C SER A 162 -0.94 -2.58 4.34
N MET A 163 -0.49 -1.63 5.15
CA MET A 163 0.02 -1.85 6.51
C MET A 163 -1.02 -2.43 7.49
N ASP A 164 -2.30 -2.36 7.13
CA ASP A 164 -3.43 -2.84 7.91
C ASP A 164 -3.79 -4.32 7.65
N VAL A 165 -3.25 -4.93 6.59
CA VAL A 165 -3.51 -6.34 6.28
C VAL A 165 -2.74 -7.21 7.30
N PRO A 166 -3.44 -8.00 8.14
CA PRO A 166 -2.77 -8.84 9.12
C PRO A 166 -2.02 -9.98 8.42
N GLY A 167 -0.82 -10.30 8.92
CA GLY A 167 0.03 -11.34 8.38
C GLY A 167 1.48 -11.17 8.82
N SER A 168 2.35 -12.04 8.31
CA SER A 168 3.77 -12.05 8.64
C SER A 168 4.62 -11.80 7.40
N ARG A 169 5.75 -11.11 7.60
CA ARG A 169 6.76 -10.88 6.56
C ARG A 169 7.89 -11.89 6.71
N PHE A 170 8.50 -12.31 5.63
CA PHE A 170 9.65 -13.21 5.63
C PHE A 170 10.69 -12.73 4.63
N LYS A 171 11.96 -13.08 4.86
CA LYS A 171 13.03 -12.86 3.89
C LYS A 171 13.31 -14.17 3.18
N LEU A 172 13.28 -14.17 1.87
CA LEU A 172 13.63 -15.33 1.06
C LEU A 172 14.90 -14.99 0.28
N HIS A 173 15.94 -15.81 0.42
CA HIS A 173 17.21 -15.59 -0.28
C HIS A 173 17.37 -16.64 -1.38
N SER A 174 17.79 -16.19 -2.56
CA SER A 174 18.10 -17.04 -3.72
C SER A 174 19.33 -16.51 -4.44
N ASP A 175 19.97 -17.35 -5.26
CA ASP A 175 21.15 -16.96 -6.05
C ASP A 175 20.78 -15.99 -7.19
N ASP A 176 19.53 -16.03 -7.68
CA ASP A 176 19.06 -15.16 -8.75
C ASP A 176 17.59 -14.71 -8.56
N LEU A 177 17.13 -13.83 -9.46
CA LEU A 177 15.76 -13.30 -9.44
C LEU A 177 14.73 -14.31 -9.98
N GLY A 178 15.16 -15.22 -10.84
CA GLY A 178 14.31 -16.12 -11.61
C GLY A 178 13.25 -15.37 -12.43
N SER A 179 12.03 -15.90 -12.42
CA SER A 179 10.85 -15.29 -13.04
C SER A 179 9.97 -14.53 -12.03
N LEU A 180 10.52 -14.17 -10.87
CA LEU A 180 9.77 -13.47 -9.83
C LEU A 180 9.85 -11.96 -10.01
N ASP A 181 8.74 -11.30 -9.68
CA ASP A 181 8.66 -9.85 -9.64
C ASP A 181 7.84 -9.42 -8.40
N ILE A 182 7.79 -8.11 -8.18
CA ILE A 182 6.94 -7.50 -7.18
C ILE A 182 5.48 -7.89 -7.47
N GLY A 183 4.80 -8.45 -6.46
CA GLY A 183 3.43 -8.96 -6.60
C GLY A 183 3.35 -10.44 -7.04
N SER A 184 4.47 -11.12 -7.32
CA SER A 184 4.44 -12.55 -7.60
C SER A 184 3.76 -13.33 -6.46
N PRO A 185 2.86 -14.27 -6.77
CA PRO A 185 2.03 -14.95 -5.77
C PRO A 185 2.85 -15.95 -4.94
N ILE A 186 2.48 -16.07 -3.66
CA ILE A 186 2.98 -17.11 -2.74
C ILE A 186 1.86 -18.12 -2.48
N TYR A 187 2.15 -19.39 -2.68
CA TYR A 187 1.22 -20.50 -2.57
C TYR A 187 1.51 -21.40 -1.38
N PHE A 188 0.44 -21.80 -0.68
CA PHE A 188 0.46 -22.93 0.25
C PHE A 188 -0.57 -23.94 -0.22
N ARG A 189 -0.14 -25.18 -0.48
CA ARG A 189 -1.02 -26.25 -1.01
C ARG A 189 -1.85 -25.79 -2.23
N ARG A 190 -1.23 -25.03 -3.16
CA ARG A 190 -1.84 -24.45 -4.38
C ARG A 190 -2.87 -23.34 -4.15
N ILE A 191 -3.02 -22.85 -2.92
CA ILE A 191 -3.86 -21.69 -2.59
C ILE A 191 -2.95 -20.48 -2.47
N GLN A 192 -3.29 -19.37 -3.14
CA GLN A 192 -2.56 -18.12 -2.99
C GLN A 192 -2.81 -17.56 -1.58
N VAL A 193 -1.74 -17.43 -0.80
CA VAL A 193 -1.77 -17.01 0.59
C VAL A 193 -0.93 -15.75 0.85
N GLY A 194 -0.29 -15.22 -0.18
CA GLY A 194 0.63 -14.10 -0.05
C GLY A 194 1.20 -13.65 -1.38
N GLN A 195 2.20 -12.77 -1.31
CA GLN A 195 2.91 -12.25 -2.47
C GLN A 195 4.27 -11.66 -2.10
N ILE A 196 5.14 -11.48 -3.10
CA ILE A 196 6.40 -10.75 -2.96
C ILE A 196 6.13 -9.24 -2.85
N LEU A 197 6.70 -8.62 -1.82
CA LEU A 197 6.60 -7.18 -1.57
C LEU A 197 7.70 -6.38 -2.28
N SER A 198 8.92 -6.89 -2.27
CA SER A 198 10.09 -6.28 -2.92
C SER A 198 11.21 -7.31 -3.04
N TYR A 199 12.25 -6.96 -3.79
CA TYR A 199 13.53 -7.67 -3.80
C TYR A 199 14.66 -6.66 -3.88
N ASP A 200 15.81 -7.03 -3.32
CA ASP A 200 17.02 -6.22 -3.32
C ASP A 200 18.19 -7.15 -3.70
N LEU A 201 19.12 -6.68 -4.55
CA LEU A 201 20.38 -7.38 -4.78
C LEU A 201 21.23 -7.31 -3.51
N ASP A 202 21.83 -8.43 -3.12
CA ASP A 202 22.69 -8.48 -1.95
C ASP A 202 23.94 -7.61 -2.13
N GLN A 203 24.51 -7.12 -1.02
CA GLN A 203 25.61 -6.15 -1.06
C GLN A 203 26.86 -6.66 -1.76
N ASP A 204 27.05 -7.99 -1.80
CA ASP A 204 28.15 -8.66 -2.50
C ASP A 204 27.84 -8.98 -3.97
N GLY A 205 26.61 -8.71 -4.41
CA GLY A 205 26.13 -8.97 -5.78
C GLY A 205 25.94 -10.44 -6.12
N LYS A 206 25.96 -11.35 -5.15
CA LYS A 206 25.94 -12.81 -5.40
C LYS A 206 24.56 -13.44 -5.29
N GLY A 207 23.61 -12.75 -4.68
CA GLY A 207 22.26 -13.25 -4.48
C GLY A 207 21.24 -12.14 -4.41
N VAL A 208 19.97 -12.54 -4.32
CA VAL A 208 18.81 -11.66 -4.25
C VAL A 208 18.04 -12.00 -2.99
N THR A 209 17.76 -10.97 -2.18
CA THR A 209 16.89 -11.10 -1.01
C THR A 209 15.51 -10.55 -1.31
N PHE A 210 14.52 -11.43 -1.35
CA PHE A 210 13.11 -11.10 -1.49
C PHE A 210 12.47 -10.83 -0.12
N LYS A 211 11.61 -9.81 -0.06
CA LYS A 211 10.69 -9.59 1.06
C LYS A 211 9.34 -10.18 0.70
N ALA A 212 8.97 -11.27 1.33
CA ALA A 212 7.69 -11.97 1.16
C ALA A 212 6.68 -11.55 2.23
N PHE A 213 5.40 -11.52 1.88
CA PHE A 213 4.29 -11.37 2.83
C PHE A 213 3.32 -12.54 2.72
N VAL A 214 3.00 -13.15 3.85
CA VAL A 214 1.97 -14.19 3.96
C VAL A 214 0.85 -13.67 4.85
N THR A 215 -0.37 -13.68 4.33
CA THR A 215 -1.55 -13.12 4.98
C THR A 215 -2.01 -14.01 6.13
N ALA A 216 -2.49 -13.42 7.23
CA ALA A 216 -3.15 -14.16 8.30
C ALA A 216 -4.50 -14.74 7.80
N PRO A 217 -4.88 -15.97 8.20
CA PRO A 217 -4.24 -16.80 9.21
C PRO A 217 -3.23 -17.81 8.63
N TYR A 218 -2.78 -17.65 7.38
CA TYR A 218 -1.92 -18.62 6.70
C TYR A 218 -0.46 -18.51 7.11
N ASP A 219 -0.04 -17.34 7.59
CA ASP A 219 1.29 -17.10 8.13
C ASP A 219 1.70 -18.08 9.24
N LYS A 220 0.73 -18.56 10.03
CA LYS A 220 0.97 -19.59 11.06
C LYS A 220 1.52 -20.92 10.51
N TYR A 221 1.35 -21.18 9.22
CA TYR A 221 1.85 -22.39 8.56
C TYR A 221 3.33 -22.27 8.18
N VAL A 222 3.90 -21.07 8.22
CA VAL A 222 5.34 -20.87 8.11
C VAL A 222 5.96 -21.15 9.48
N LYS A 223 6.85 -22.13 9.52
CA LYS A 223 7.54 -22.67 10.69
C LYS A 223 9.04 -22.68 10.43
N THR A 224 9.84 -23.01 11.45
CA THR A 224 11.31 -23.02 11.34
C THR A 224 11.84 -24.02 10.30
N ASN A 225 11.12 -25.11 10.03
CA ASN A 225 11.45 -26.11 9.03
C ASN A 225 10.64 -25.96 7.73
N THR A 226 10.09 -24.78 7.46
CA THR A 226 9.47 -24.48 6.16
C THR A 226 10.53 -24.39 5.08
N ARG A 227 10.20 -24.94 3.91
CA ARG A 227 10.99 -24.86 2.68
C ARG A 227 10.19 -24.09 1.63
N PHE A 228 10.83 -23.13 0.98
CA PHE A 228 10.25 -22.31 -0.10
C PHE A 228 10.92 -22.66 -1.42
N TRP A 229 10.16 -22.78 -2.50
CA TRP A 229 10.72 -23.03 -3.83
C TRP A 229 9.98 -22.24 -4.91
N HIS A 230 10.63 -22.00 -6.05
CA HIS A 230 9.97 -21.46 -7.22
C HIS A 230 8.88 -22.43 -7.71
N ALA A 231 7.64 -21.96 -7.77
CA ALA A 231 6.50 -22.68 -8.33
C ALA A 231 6.36 -22.47 -9.85
N SER A 232 7.40 -21.89 -10.48
CA SER A 232 7.42 -21.51 -11.88
C SER A 232 8.15 -22.57 -12.68
N GLY A 233 7.55 -23.05 -13.76
CA GLY A 233 8.25 -23.83 -14.78
C GLY A 233 7.85 -25.29 -14.85
N ILE A 234 7.93 -25.81 -16.07
CA ILE A 234 7.68 -27.18 -16.46
C ILE A 234 8.79 -28.05 -15.85
N ASP A 235 8.44 -28.97 -14.94
CA ASP A 235 9.37 -30.01 -14.48
C ASP A 235 9.59 -31.00 -15.64
N LEU A 236 10.64 -30.77 -16.43
CA LEU A 236 11.06 -31.67 -17.50
C LEU A 236 12.21 -32.54 -16.98
N ALA A 237 11.85 -33.66 -16.33
CA ALA A 237 12.82 -34.66 -15.90
C ALA A 237 13.06 -35.66 -17.03
N ILE A 238 14.31 -35.76 -17.48
CA ILE A 238 14.80 -36.84 -18.34
C ILE A 238 15.64 -37.74 -17.44
N ASP A 239 15.09 -38.90 -17.07
CA ASP A 239 15.80 -39.88 -16.26
C ASP A 239 16.19 -41.11 -17.11
N ALA A 240 16.94 -42.04 -16.51
CA ALA A 240 17.34 -43.27 -17.18
C ALA A 240 16.15 -44.19 -17.56
N ASN A 241 14.94 -43.89 -17.06
CA ASN A 241 13.70 -44.61 -17.36
C ASN A 241 12.86 -43.94 -18.47
N GLY A 242 13.27 -42.77 -18.98
CA GLY A 242 12.64 -42.08 -20.10
C GLY A 242 12.28 -40.61 -19.82
N LEU A 243 11.43 -40.03 -20.68
CA LEU A 243 10.92 -38.67 -20.51
C LEU A 243 9.68 -38.69 -19.62
N LYS A 244 9.76 -38.09 -18.43
CA LYS A 244 8.61 -37.93 -17.54
C LYS A 244 8.05 -36.51 -17.68
N LEU A 245 7.02 -36.35 -18.51
CA LEU A 245 6.34 -35.07 -18.69
C LEU A 245 5.10 -34.97 -17.78
N ASN A 246 5.23 -34.26 -16.66
CA ASN A 246 4.08 -33.95 -15.79
C ASN A 246 3.31 -32.74 -16.34
N THR A 247 2.34 -32.96 -17.23
CA THR A 247 1.53 -31.88 -17.86
C THR A 247 0.39 -31.36 -16.97
N GLN A 248 0.64 -31.07 -15.69
CA GLN A 248 -0.43 -30.54 -14.83
C GLN A 248 -0.73 -29.07 -15.17
N SER A 249 -1.92 -28.88 -15.77
CA SER A 249 -2.66 -27.63 -15.99
C SER A 249 -1.87 -26.45 -16.57
N LEU A 250 -2.06 -26.24 -17.89
CA LEU A 250 -1.50 -25.11 -18.66
C LEU A 250 -1.86 -23.71 -18.09
N VAL A 251 -2.85 -23.59 -17.21
CA VAL A 251 -3.27 -22.30 -16.64
C VAL A 251 -2.34 -21.84 -15.49
N SER A 252 -1.55 -22.75 -14.89
CA SER A 252 -0.59 -22.42 -13.83
C SER A 252 0.80 -22.00 -14.34
N ILE A 253 1.06 -22.20 -15.64
CA ILE A 253 2.40 -22.06 -16.25
C ILE A 253 2.78 -20.59 -16.51
N VAL A 254 1.81 -19.68 -16.55
CA VAL A 254 2.03 -18.31 -17.05
C VAL A 254 2.39 -17.29 -15.96
N LEU A 255 1.99 -17.50 -14.71
CA LEU A 255 2.09 -16.44 -13.69
C LEU A 255 3.28 -16.54 -12.73
N GLY A 256 4.07 -17.62 -12.80
CA GLY A 256 5.18 -17.84 -11.87
C GLY A 256 4.75 -17.74 -10.40
N GLY A 257 5.71 -17.87 -9.48
CA GLY A 257 5.45 -17.66 -8.06
C GLY A 257 6.32 -18.52 -7.16
N ILE A 258 5.99 -18.49 -5.88
CA ILE A 258 6.67 -19.25 -4.83
C ILE A 258 5.68 -20.20 -4.20
N ALA A 259 6.09 -21.42 -3.91
CA ALA A 259 5.33 -22.32 -3.05
C ALA A 259 6.14 -22.65 -1.80
N PHE A 260 5.45 -22.97 -0.71
CA PHE A 260 6.10 -23.46 0.49
C PHE A 260 5.38 -24.65 1.10
N GLN A 261 6.16 -25.43 1.85
CA GLN A 261 5.68 -26.53 2.67
C GLN A 261 6.54 -26.63 3.93
N THR A 262 5.88 -26.96 5.03
CA THR A 262 6.50 -27.30 6.30
C THR A 262 6.75 -28.79 6.32
N LEU A 263 8.00 -29.19 6.62
CA LEU A 263 8.36 -30.60 6.70
C LEU A 263 7.68 -31.24 7.92
N ASP A 264 7.10 -32.42 7.72
CA ASP A 264 6.54 -33.22 8.79
C ASP A 264 7.68 -34.05 9.42
N GLU A 265 8.48 -33.41 10.29
CA GLU A 265 9.45 -34.13 11.13
C GLU A 265 8.74 -34.72 12.37
N GLU A 266 9.40 -35.63 13.10
CA GLU A 266 8.87 -36.23 14.33
C GLU A 266 8.72 -35.18 15.45
N GLY A 267 7.66 -34.37 15.37
CA GLY A 267 7.31 -33.34 16.35
C GLY A 267 6.68 -32.09 15.71
N PRO A 268 5.86 -31.33 16.46
CA PRO A 268 5.33 -30.07 15.96
C PRO A 268 6.45 -29.06 15.72
N ALA A 269 6.61 -28.63 14.48
CA ALA A 269 7.59 -27.62 14.11
C ALA A 269 7.39 -26.31 14.89
N ALA A 270 8.48 -25.74 15.40
CA ALA A 270 8.44 -24.53 16.19
C ALA A 270 7.88 -23.35 15.37
N PRO A 271 7.06 -22.47 15.98
CA PRO A 271 6.71 -21.19 15.37
C PRO A 271 7.97 -20.43 14.95
N THR A 272 7.91 -19.77 13.80
CA THR A 272 9.02 -18.92 13.34
C THR A 272 8.75 -17.46 13.68
N ASP A 273 9.82 -16.66 13.74
CA ASP A 273 9.74 -15.22 13.97
C ASP A 273 9.17 -14.48 12.75
N PRO A 274 8.29 -13.48 12.94
CA PRO A 274 7.89 -12.59 11.85
C PRO A 274 9.11 -11.79 11.38
N ASN A 275 9.59 -12.08 10.16
CA ASN A 275 10.81 -11.58 9.49
C ASN A 275 11.99 -12.57 9.49
N ALA A 276 11.75 -13.83 9.84
CA ALA A 276 12.71 -14.92 9.65
C ALA A 276 13.18 -15.04 8.19
N ALA A 277 14.43 -15.48 8.02
CA ALA A 277 15.05 -15.71 6.73
C ALA A 277 14.99 -17.19 6.32
N PHE A 278 14.69 -17.44 5.05
CA PHE A 278 14.63 -18.78 4.45
C PHE A 278 15.36 -18.78 3.11
N THR A 279 15.84 -19.96 2.71
CA THR A 279 16.32 -20.20 1.35
C THR A 279 15.14 -20.43 0.41
N LEU A 280 15.19 -19.81 -0.76
CA LEU A 280 14.30 -20.05 -1.88
C LEU A 280 15.02 -20.96 -2.88
N PHE A 281 14.59 -22.22 -2.92
CA PHE A 281 15.15 -23.25 -3.80
C PHE A 281 14.61 -23.13 -5.23
N ALA A 282 15.37 -23.64 -6.20
CA ALA A 282 15.01 -23.55 -7.62
C ALA A 282 13.74 -24.34 -7.95
N ASN A 283 13.49 -25.45 -7.24
CA ASN A 283 12.31 -26.27 -7.44
C ASN A 283 11.97 -27.10 -6.18
N ARG A 284 10.85 -27.83 -6.25
CA ARG A 284 10.38 -28.65 -5.13
C ARG A 284 11.32 -29.82 -4.82
N GLU A 285 11.92 -30.43 -5.84
CA GLU A 285 12.80 -31.59 -5.65
C GLU A 285 14.02 -31.21 -4.81
N GLU A 286 14.66 -30.10 -5.16
CA GLU A 286 15.79 -29.53 -4.42
C GLU A 286 15.40 -29.11 -2.99
N ALA A 287 14.25 -28.44 -2.82
CA ALA A 287 13.76 -28.03 -1.51
C ALA A 287 13.49 -29.18 -0.53
N MET A 288 13.20 -30.38 -1.07
CA MET A 288 12.87 -31.58 -0.32
C MET A 288 14.07 -32.53 -0.17
N LYS A 289 15.22 -32.22 -0.79
CA LYS A 289 16.46 -32.95 -0.53
C LYS A 289 16.76 -32.81 0.96
N HIS A 290 16.91 -33.95 1.62
CA HIS A 290 17.39 -33.94 2.99
C HIS A 290 18.84 -33.46 2.92
N PRO A 291 19.27 -32.53 3.79
CA PRO A 291 20.68 -32.18 3.88
C PRO A 291 21.45 -33.48 4.04
N GLU A 292 22.36 -33.79 3.12
CA GLU A 292 23.25 -34.93 3.27
C GLU A 292 24.15 -34.61 4.46
N THR A 293 23.75 -35.06 5.64
CA THR A 293 24.42 -34.72 6.90
C THR A 293 25.85 -35.28 6.93
N ILE A 294 26.16 -36.24 6.05
CA ILE A 294 27.47 -36.87 5.92
C ILE A 294 27.71 -37.21 4.44
N SER A 295 28.50 -36.40 3.74
CA SER A 295 29.02 -36.72 2.41
C SER A 295 30.52 -37.02 2.50
N TYR A 296 30.97 -38.05 1.77
CA TYR A 296 32.38 -38.41 1.68
C TYR A 296 32.83 -38.29 0.22
N THR A 297 33.80 -37.41 -0.03
CA THR A 297 34.41 -37.31 -1.36
C THR A 297 35.42 -38.43 -1.55
N TYR A 298 35.22 -39.26 -2.57
CA TYR A 298 36.16 -40.29 -2.98
C TYR A 298 36.77 -39.93 -4.34
N THR A 299 38.05 -40.20 -4.50
CA THR A 299 38.73 -40.09 -5.81
C THR A 299 38.89 -41.48 -6.40
N LEU A 300 38.26 -41.70 -7.56
CA LEU A 300 38.34 -42.95 -8.31
C LEU A 300 39.31 -42.78 -9.48
N VAL A 301 40.31 -43.63 -9.56
CA VAL A 301 41.29 -43.63 -10.66
C VAL A 301 40.97 -44.78 -11.60
N PHE A 302 40.52 -44.44 -12.80
CA PHE A 302 40.20 -45.41 -13.84
C PHE A 302 41.42 -45.68 -14.71
N LYS A 303 41.69 -46.96 -15.00
CA LYS A 303 42.76 -47.39 -15.93
C LYS A 303 42.29 -47.43 -17.39
N GLU A 304 40.98 -47.31 -17.60
CA GLU A 304 40.31 -47.35 -18.88
C GLU A 304 39.62 -46.01 -19.17
N SER A 305 39.13 -45.85 -20.39
CA SER A 305 38.47 -44.62 -20.84
C SER A 305 37.19 -44.33 -20.04
N VAL A 306 37.12 -43.16 -19.41
CA VAL A 306 35.92 -42.61 -18.75
C VAL A 306 35.01 -41.81 -19.71
N ARG A 307 35.18 -41.98 -21.03
CA ARG A 307 34.39 -41.27 -22.04
C ARG A 307 32.89 -41.54 -21.84
N GLY A 308 32.13 -40.47 -21.60
CA GLY A 308 30.70 -40.52 -21.33
C GLY A 308 30.33 -40.33 -19.85
N LEU A 309 31.31 -40.31 -18.94
CA LEU A 309 31.10 -39.90 -17.55
C LEU A 309 30.98 -38.36 -17.48
N THR A 310 29.93 -37.85 -16.86
CA THR A 310 29.66 -36.41 -16.71
C THR A 310 29.51 -36.03 -15.25
N VAL A 311 29.81 -34.78 -14.92
CA VAL A 311 29.47 -34.20 -13.61
C VAL A 311 27.94 -34.32 -13.40
N GLY A 312 27.53 -34.76 -12.22
CA GLY A 312 26.15 -35.10 -11.86
C GLY A 312 25.72 -36.53 -12.21
N ALA A 313 26.57 -37.35 -12.83
CA ALA A 313 26.23 -38.76 -13.10
C ALA A 313 26.06 -39.54 -11.78
N PRO A 314 25.00 -40.36 -11.62
CA PRO A 314 24.75 -41.06 -10.37
C PRO A 314 25.76 -42.19 -10.14
N VAL A 315 26.25 -42.29 -8.91
CA VAL A 315 27.03 -43.44 -8.43
C VAL A 315 26.04 -44.46 -7.87
N ASP A 316 25.88 -45.57 -8.58
CA ASP A 316 25.01 -46.67 -8.17
C ASP A 316 25.76 -47.73 -7.36
N PHE A 317 25.14 -48.19 -6.28
CA PHE A 317 25.54 -49.39 -5.59
C PHE A 317 24.34 -50.32 -5.40
N ARG A 318 24.29 -51.39 -6.21
CA ARG A 318 23.26 -52.43 -6.17
C ARG A 318 21.85 -51.90 -6.45
N GLY A 319 21.70 -50.96 -7.37
CA GLY A 319 20.42 -50.35 -7.74
C GLY A 319 19.98 -49.21 -6.80
N LEU A 320 20.86 -48.77 -5.91
CA LEU A 320 20.66 -47.62 -5.04
C LEU A 320 21.67 -46.54 -5.41
N ILE A 321 21.18 -45.34 -5.71
CA ILE A 321 22.03 -44.17 -5.93
C ILE A 321 22.59 -43.73 -4.58
N ILE A 322 23.92 -43.78 -4.46
CA ILE A 322 24.67 -43.46 -3.23
C ILE A 322 25.53 -42.21 -3.34
N GLY A 323 25.51 -41.52 -4.48
CA GLY A 323 26.24 -40.29 -4.70
C GLY A 323 26.19 -39.83 -6.15
N GLU A 324 26.99 -38.82 -6.47
CA GLU A 324 27.13 -38.27 -7.82
C GLU A 324 28.60 -37.94 -8.15
N VAL A 325 28.92 -37.92 -9.44
CA VAL A 325 30.24 -37.48 -9.92
C VAL A 325 30.35 -35.97 -9.81
N THR A 326 31.34 -35.45 -9.08
CA THR A 326 31.50 -34.01 -8.84
C THR A 326 32.56 -33.33 -9.70
N ALA A 327 33.50 -34.09 -10.28
CA ALA A 327 34.60 -33.60 -11.11
C ALA A 327 35.10 -34.65 -12.11
#